data_AF-A0AAE3H861-F1
#
_entry.id   AF-A0AAE3H861-F1
#
_cell.length_a   1.000
_cell.length_b   1.000
_cell.length_c   1.000
_cell.angle_alpha   90.00
_cell.angle_beta   90.00
_cell.angle_gamma   90.00
#
_symmetry.space_group_name_H-M   'P 1'
#
loop_
_entity.id
_entity.type
_entity.pdbx_description
1 polymer ?
#
loop_
_entity_poly.entity_id
_entity_poly.type
_entity_poly.pdbx_seq_one_letter_code
_entity_poly.pdbx_strand_id
1 'polypeptide(L)'
;MNREPINPQKYIRFLKIGIFFTALFGMYLGIQGLYLMLVERNFITGASLFLAGLLIAPPPIGISRMVKEQFGIDLSIPVRMVATTLLLFIAWLSL
;
A
#
# COMPACT_ATOMS: atom_id res chain seq x y z
N MET A 1 9.74 -38.62 -0.45
CA MET A 1 9.22 -37.33 0.04
C MET A 1 8.06 -36.93 -0.90
N ASN A 2 6.81 -37.29 -0.54
CA ASN A 2 5.63 -36.98 -1.35
C ASN A 2 5.43 -35.45 -1.37
N ARG A 3 5.56 -34.82 -2.54
CA ARG A 3 5.14 -33.43 -2.72
C ARG A 3 3.63 -33.45 -2.91
N GLU A 4 2.87 -33.06 -1.89
CA GLU A 4 1.43 -32.83 -2.06
C GLU A 4 1.22 -31.84 -3.22
N PRO A 5 0.29 -32.12 -4.14
CA PRO A 5 -0.04 -31.16 -5.19
C PRO A 5 -0.53 -29.88 -4.52
N ILE A 6 0.12 -28.75 -4.81
CA ILE A 6 -0.28 -27.42 -4.34
C ILE A 6 -1.74 -27.24 -4.75
N ASN A 7 -2.67 -27.33 -3.80
CA ASN A 7 -4.09 -27.13 -4.09
C ASN A 7 -4.28 -25.64 -4.43
N PRO A 8 -4.58 -25.30 -5.70
CA PRO A 8 -4.65 -23.90 -6.14
C PRO A 8 -5.70 -23.09 -5.38
N GLN A 9 -6.73 -23.74 -4.82
CA GLN A 9 -7.75 -23.06 -3.99
C GLN A 9 -7.20 -22.57 -2.65
N LYS A 10 -6.25 -23.29 -2.02
CA LYS A 10 -5.60 -22.85 -0.77
C LYS A 10 -4.73 -21.61 -1.02
N TYR A 11 -4.00 -21.59 -2.13
CA TYR A 11 -3.16 -20.46 -2.53
C TYR A 11 -3.99 -19.19 -2.80
N ILE A 12 -5.10 -19.32 -3.54
CA ILE A 12 -6.00 -18.18 -3.84
C ILE A 12 -6.66 -17.62 -2.58
N ARG A 13 -7.06 -18.48 -1.62
CA ARG A 13 -7.63 -18.02 -0.34
C ARG A 13 -6.61 -17.23 0.49
N PHE A 14 -5.38 -17.72 0.58
CA PHE A 14 -4.30 -17.03 1.28
C PHE A 14 -4.00 -15.66 0.64
N LEU A 15 -3.94 -15.60 -0.70
CA LEU A 15 -3.76 -14.35 -1.43
C LEU A 15 -4.88 -13.34 -1.16
N LYS A 16 -6.15 -13.78 -1.19
CA LYS A 16 -7.30 -12.91 -0.89
C LYS A 16 -7.25 -12.35 0.52
N ILE A 17 -6.86 -13.16 1.50
CA ILE A 17 -6.72 -12.72 2.89
C ILE A 17 -5.57 -11.71 3.03
N GLY A 18 -4.42 -11.97 2.39
CA GLY A 18 -3.30 -11.04 2.38
C GLY A 18 -3.67 -9.68 1.78
N ILE A 19 -4.36 -9.68 0.63
CA ILE A 19 -4.87 -8.48 -0.05
C ILE A 19 -5.85 -7.71 0.86
N PHE A 20 -6.70 -8.42 1.60
CA PHE A 20 -7.64 -7.80 2.53
C PHE A 20 -6.94 -7.06 3.67
N PHE A 21 -5.94 -7.69 4.30
CA PHE A 21 -5.17 -7.06 5.38
C PHE A 21 -4.33 -5.89 4.88
N THR A 22 -3.70 -5.99 3.70
CA THR A 22 -2.95 -4.86 3.14
C THR A 22 -3.85 -3.70 2.75
N ALA A 23 -5.07 -3.98 2.24
CA ALA A 23 -6.06 -2.94 1.99
C ALA A 23 -6.52 -2.25 3.27
N LEU A 24 -6.82 -3.01 4.33
CA LEU A 24 -7.18 -2.46 5.64
C LEU A 24 -6.06 -1.60 6.22
N PHE A 25 -4.83 -2.09 6.18
CA PHE A 25 -3.67 -1.36 6.68
C PHE A 25 -3.42 -0.07 5.87
N GLY A 26 -3.52 -0.14 4.54
CA GLY A 26 -3.40 1.03 3.68
C GLY A 26 -4.49 2.08 3.96
N MET A 27 -5.74 1.65 4.15
CA MET A 27 -6.84 2.55 4.54
C MET A 27 -6.60 3.19 5.91
N TYR A 28 -6.17 2.41 6.90
CA TYR A 28 -5.85 2.92 8.23
C TYR A 28 -4.78 4.01 8.17
N LEU A 29 -3.67 3.76 7.46
CA LEU A 29 -2.61 4.75 7.25
C LEU A 29 -3.10 5.98 6.49
N GLY A 30 -3.95 5.78 5.47
CA GLY A 30 -4.56 6.86 4.71
C GLY A 30 -5.39 7.79 5.60
N ILE A 31 -6.31 7.23 6.39
CA ILE A 31 -7.18 8.00 7.28
C ILE A 31 -6.35 8.70 8.37
N GLN A 32 -5.38 8.00 8.98
CA GLN A 32 -4.50 8.58 9.97
C GLN A 32 -3.67 9.73 9.39
N GLY A 33 -3.15 9.57 8.18
CA GLY A 33 -2.42 10.62 7.47
C GLY A 33 -3.28 11.86 7.22
N LEU A 34 -4.53 11.67 6.79
CA LEU A 34 -5.50 12.76 6.63
C LEU A 34 -5.80 13.46 7.96
N TYR A 35 -5.96 12.70 9.05
CA TYR A 35 -6.18 13.26 10.38
C TYR A 35 -4.99 14.12 10.83
N LEU A 36 -3.75 13.64 10.68
CA LEU A 36 -2.55 14.41 11.03
C LEU A 36 -2.43 15.70 10.21
N MET A 37 -2.77 15.67 8.92
CA MET A 37 -2.73 16.87 8.08
C MET A 37 -3.82 17.87 8.45
N LEU A 38 -5.07 17.41 8.61
CA LEU A 38 -6.23 18.30 8.74
C LEU A 38 -6.49 18.76 10.17
N VAL A 39 -6.23 17.92 11.17
CA VAL A 39 -6.52 18.18 12.58
C VAL A 39 -5.29 18.65 13.31
N GLU A 40 -4.18 17.90 13.21
CA GLU A 40 -2.96 18.20 13.97
C GLU A 40 -2.00 19.16 13.25
N ARG A 41 -2.31 19.52 11.99
CA ARG A 41 -1.46 20.35 11.11
C ARG A 41 -0.04 19.80 10.94
N ASN A 42 0.17 18.50 11.19
CA ASN A 42 1.43 17.82 10.94
C ASN A 42 1.43 17.29 9.50
N PHE A 43 1.79 18.19 8.58
CA PHE A 43 1.78 17.91 7.14
C PHE A 43 2.84 16.90 6.73
N ILE A 44 4.00 16.88 7.36
CA ILE A 44 5.11 15.99 6.96
C ILE A 44 4.72 14.54 7.27
N THR A 45 4.43 14.23 8.54
CA THR A 45 4.01 12.88 8.94
C THR A 45 2.69 12.51 8.26
N GLY A 46 1.74 13.43 8.19
CA GLY A 46 0.43 13.16 7.60
C GLY A 46 0.48 12.85 6.10
N ALA A 47 1.20 13.63 5.30
CA ALA A 47 1.36 13.37 3.87
C ALA A 47 2.12 12.08 3.61
N SER A 48 3.16 11.80 4.40
CA SER A 48 3.92 10.55 4.29
C SER A 48 3.06 9.32 4.58
N LEU A 49 2.28 9.31 5.66
CA LEU A 49 1.36 8.20 5.98
C LEU A 49 0.26 8.05 4.93
N PHE A 50 -0.29 9.15 4.44
CA PHE A 50 -1.33 9.13 3.42
C PHE A 50 -0.85 8.51 2.11
N LEU A 51 0.30 8.97 1.60
CA LEU A 51 0.90 8.44 0.38
C LEU A 51 1.34 6.98 0.55
N ALA A 52 1.89 6.62 1.71
CA ALA A 52 2.21 5.22 2.02
C ALA A 52 0.95 4.34 2.00
N GLY A 53 -0.16 4.83 2.58
CA GLY A 53 -1.45 4.14 2.55
C GLY A 53 -1.97 3.87 1.14
N LEU A 54 -1.87 4.86 0.25
CA LEU A 54 -2.23 4.72 -1.17
C LEU A 54 -1.33 3.72 -1.92
N LEU A 55 -0.04 3.66 -1.57
CA LEU A 55 0.92 2.74 -2.20
C LEU A 55 0.85 1.32 -1.65
N ILE A 56 0.41 1.12 -0.41
CA ILE A 56 0.20 -0.21 0.21
C ILE A 56 -1.13 -0.81 -0.22
N ALA A 57 -2.18 0.01 -0.22
CA ALA A 57 -3.48 -0.43 -0.68
C ALA A 57 -3.31 -0.98 -2.11
N PRO A 58 -3.75 -2.22 -2.40
CA PRO A 58 -3.71 -2.73 -3.74
C PRO A 58 -4.60 -1.80 -4.60
N PRO A 59 -4.03 -1.03 -5.54
CA PRO A 59 -4.82 -0.23 -6.45
C PRO A 59 -5.75 -1.20 -7.17
N PRO A 60 -7.05 -0.86 -7.31
CA PRO A 60 -7.91 -1.54 -8.24
C PRO A 60 -7.17 -1.65 -9.58
N ILE A 61 -7.25 -2.80 -10.26
CA ILE A 61 -6.51 -3.08 -11.51
C ILE A 61 -6.67 -1.94 -12.54
N GLY A 62 -7.80 -1.21 -12.49
CA GLY A 62 -8.04 0.00 -13.27
C GLY A 62 -7.11 1.17 -12.96
N ILE A 63 -6.79 1.46 -11.69
CA ILE A 63 -5.94 2.60 -11.31
C ILE A 63 -4.49 2.36 -11.74
N SER A 64 -3.96 1.14 -11.58
CA SER A 64 -2.62 0.82 -12.08
C SER A 64 -2.48 0.99 -13.59
N ARG A 65 -3.52 0.62 -14.37
CA ARG A 65 -3.54 0.86 -15.81
C ARG A 65 -3.63 2.34 -16.14
N MET A 66 -4.50 3.09 -15.45
CA MET A 66 -4.63 4.53 -15.62
C MET A 66 -3.32 5.27 -15.36
N VAL A 67 -2.59 4.94 -14.28
CA VAL A 67 -1.32 5.60 -13.97
C VAL A 67 -0.25 5.27 -15.02
N LYS A 68 -0.21 4.02 -15.49
CA LYS A 68 0.70 3.61 -16.56
C LYS A 68 0.42 4.32 -17.88
N GLU A 69 -0.85 4.46 -18.24
CA GLU A 69 -1.28 5.13 -19.47
C GLU A 69 -1.11 6.65 -19.42
N GLN A 70 -1.39 7.29 -18.28
CA GLN A 70 -1.34 8.75 -18.16
C GLN A 70 0.04 9.30 -17.81
N PHE A 71 0.82 8.59 -17.00
CA PHE A 71 2.11 9.09 -16.49
C PHE A 71 3.31 8.29 -16.99
N GLY A 72 3.09 7.17 -17.70
CA GLY A 72 4.18 6.28 -18.12
C GLY A 72 4.89 5.58 -16.96
N ILE A 73 4.35 5.69 -15.74
CA ILE A 73 4.98 5.15 -14.53
C ILE A 73 4.48 3.72 -14.33
N ASP A 74 5.38 2.76 -14.49
CA ASP A 74 5.10 1.38 -14.11
C ASP A 74 5.25 1.24 -12.59
N LEU A 75 4.12 1.23 -11.88
CA LEU A 75 3.99 1.00 -10.44
C LEU A 75 4.28 -0.47 -10.11
N SER A 76 5.49 -0.90 -10.43
CA SER A 76 5.99 -2.23 -10.12
C SER A 76 5.99 -2.44 -8.60
N ILE A 77 5.75 -3.69 -8.18
CA ILE A 77 5.72 -4.07 -6.76
C ILE A 77 7.01 -3.63 -6.03
N PRO A 78 8.23 -3.80 -6.58
CA PRO A 78 9.45 -3.37 -5.91
C PRO A 78 9.51 -1.86 -5.68
N VAL A 79 9.16 -1.05 -6.69
CA VAL A 79 9.20 0.41 -6.58
C VAL A 79 8.21 0.90 -5.52
N ARG A 80 7.00 0.32 -5.49
CA ARG A 80 6.01 0.61 -4.46
C ARG A 80 6.50 0.26 -3.07
N MET A 81 7.14 -0.89 -2.90
CA MET A 81 7.68 -1.30 -1.60
C MET A 81 8.77 -0.33 -1.11
N VAL A 82 9.72 0.04 -1.97
CA VAL A 82 10.80 0.98 -1.63
C VAL A 82 10.23 2.36 -1.28
N ALA A 83 9.37 2.91 -2.14
CA ALA A 83 8.74 4.21 -1.91
C ALA A 83 7.91 4.23 -0.62
N THR A 84 7.12 3.19 -0.37
CA THR A 84 6.35 3.03 0.86
C THR A 84 7.26 3.00 2.08
N THR A 85 8.34 2.23 2.04
CA THR A 85 9.28 2.08 3.17
C THR A 85 9.92 3.42 3.51
N LEU A 86 10.34 4.18 2.49
CA LEU A 86 10.89 5.53 2.68
C LEU A 86 9.86 6.48 3.29
N LEU A 87 8.62 6.47 2.82
CA LEU A 87 7.56 7.32 3.37
C LEU A 87 7.24 6.97 4.83
N LEU A 88 7.16 5.68 5.16
CA LEU A 88 6.97 5.24 6.55
C LEU A 88 8.16 5.65 7.43
N PHE A 89 9.38 5.58 6.90
CA PHE A 89 10.58 6.02 7.61
C PHE A 89 10.58 7.54 7.85
N ILE A 90 10.17 8.34 6.86
CA ILE A 90 10.02 9.80 7.01
C ILE A 90 8.94 10.11 8.07
N ALA A 91 7.79 9.43 8.00
CA ALA A 91 6.74 9.60 9.00
C ALA A 91 7.22 9.23 10.40
N TRP A 92 8.05 8.19 10.54
CA TRP A 92 8.63 7.78 11.81
C TRP A 92 9.61 8.81 12.40
N LEU A 93 10.47 9.40 11.57
CA LEU A 93 11.44 10.41 12.02
C LEU A 93 10.79 11.78 12.32
N SER A 94 9.61 12.04 11.76
CA SER A 94 8.87 13.29 11.87
C SER A 94 7.77 13.25 12.95
N LEU A 95 7.70 12.17 13.70
CA LEU A 95 6.74 11.92 14.77
C LEU A 95 7.20 12.62 16.07
#